data_AF-A0A961XJ89-F1
#
_entry.id   AF-A0A961XJ89-F1
#
_cell.length_a   1.000
_cell.length_b   1.000
_cell.length_c   1.000
_cell.angle_alpha   90.00
_cell.angle_beta   90.00
_cell.angle_gamma   90.00
#
_symmetry.space_group_name_H-M   'P 1'
#
loop_
_entity.id
_entity.type
_entity.pdbx_description
1 polymer ?
#
loop_
_entity_poly.entity_id
_entity_poly.type
_entity_poly.pdbx_seq_one_letter_code
_entity_poly.pdbx_strand_id
1 'polypeptide(L)'
;DGFVLNNTGALAIDDTTNTVSSGWTYSTTENLNFLGAGETLTFSYEVTATDDSGTGTAASQSQTVTITITGTNDDPVITSGLTNDAGAVTEDSSIPTLTDTGTIAFHDVDFTDVHTTSVLDNPANTLGGTLTLGAVT
;
A
#
# COMPACT_ATOMS: atom_id res chain seq x y z
N ASP A 1 -5.23 -12.81 21.83
CA ASP A 1 -3.85 -12.71 21.33
C ASP A 1 -3.12 -13.97 21.76
N GLY A 2 -2.08 -14.40 21.04
CA GLY A 2 -1.44 -15.68 21.33
C GLY A 2 -0.70 -16.19 20.11
N PHE A 3 0.52 -15.69 19.93
CA PHE A 3 1.49 -16.23 18.99
C PHE A 3 2.45 -17.14 19.75
N VAL A 4 2.69 -18.34 19.22
CA VAL A 4 3.75 -19.24 19.66
C VAL A 4 4.71 -19.39 18.49
N LEU A 5 5.98 -19.02 18.71
CA LEU A 5 7.07 -19.43 17.82
C LEU A 5 7.26 -20.94 17.98
N ASN A 6 6.60 -21.75 17.15
CA ASN A 6 6.85 -23.18 17.07
C ASN A 6 7.61 -23.50 15.79
N ASN A 7 8.91 -23.18 15.76
CA ASN A 7 9.73 -24.01 14.88
C ASN A 7 9.69 -25.44 15.44
N THR A 8 8.94 -26.30 14.77
CA THR A 8 8.77 -27.71 15.14
C THR A 8 9.98 -28.55 14.75
N GLY A 9 10.98 -27.96 14.07
CA GLY A 9 12.31 -28.54 13.87
C GLY A 9 13.34 -27.95 14.84
N ALA A 10 14.23 -28.78 15.37
CA ALA A 10 15.39 -28.30 16.11
C ALA A 10 16.23 -27.37 15.22
N LEU A 11 16.45 -26.12 15.65
CA LEU A 11 17.43 -25.24 15.01
C LEU A 11 18.82 -25.71 15.43
N ALA A 12 19.65 -26.13 14.46
CA ALA A 12 21.04 -26.41 14.73
C ALA A 12 21.79 -25.09 14.97
N ILE A 13 22.31 -24.91 16.18
CA ILE A 13 23.27 -23.84 16.50
C ILE A 13 24.66 -24.44 16.30
N ASP A 14 25.49 -23.80 15.48
CA ASP A 14 26.92 -24.13 15.45
C ASP A 14 27.55 -23.61 16.75
N ASP A 15 27.93 -24.53 17.65
CA ASP A 15 28.50 -24.23 18.96
C ASP A 15 29.86 -23.49 18.87
N THR A 16 30.55 -23.60 17.74
CA THR A 16 31.84 -22.94 17.49
C THR A 16 31.68 -21.47 17.16
N THR A 17 30.60 -21.10 16.48
CA THR A 17 30.35 -19.75 15.96
C THR A 17 29.14 -19.07 16.63
N ASN A 18 28.36 -19.83 17.41
CA ASN A 18 27.06 -19.45 17.96
C ASN A 18 26.09 -18.92 16.89
N THR A 19 26.12 -19.50 15.69
CA THR A 19 25.27 -19.07 14.56
C THR A 19 24.20 -20.10 14.21
N VAL A 20 22.99 -19.62 13.95
CA VAL A 20 21.92 -20.38 13.27
C VAL A 20 21.92 -19.99 11.79
N SER A 21 22.25 -20.91 10.91
CA SER A 21 22.43 -20.66 9.46
C SER A 21 21.19 -20.91 8.59
N SER A 22 20.14 -21.52 9.14
CA SER A 22 18.86 -21.74 8.44
C SER A 22 17.72 -21.91 9.45
N GLY A 23 16.58 -21.22 9.27
CA GLY A 23 15.36 -21.61 10.00
C GLY A 23 14.30 -20.56 10.31
N TRP A 24 14.46 -19.30 9.90
CA TRP A 24 13.44 -18.29 10.16
C TRP A 24 12.65 -17.99 8.88
N THR A 25 11.36 -18.35 8.90
CA THR A 25 10.40 -17.92 7.87
C THR A 25 9.47 -16.93 8.51
N TYR A 26 9.41 -15.71 7.97
CA TYR A 26 8.33 -14.77 8.25
C TYR A 26 7.27 -14.92 7.16
N SER A 27 6.02 -15.08 7.56
CA SER A 27 4.86 -15.09 6.66
C SER A 27 3.71 -14.32 7.31
N THR A 28 3.01 -13.51 6.53
CA THR A 28 1.80 -12.80 6.95
C THR A 28 0.69 -13.05 5.93
N THR A 29 -0.57 -13.05 6.40
CA THR A 29 -1.76 -13.03 5.54
C THR A 29 -2.33 -11.64 5.35
N GLU A 30 -1.78 -10.65 6.06
CA GLU A 30 -2.22 -9.26 5.99
C GLU A 30 -1.83 -8.66 4.64
N ASN A 31 -2.71 -7.80 4.11
CA ASN A 31 -2.40 -6.99 2.96
C ASN A 31 -1.54 -5.80 3.40
N LEU A 32 -0.35 -5.65 2.81
CA LEU A 32 0.60 -4.57 3.11
C LEU A 32 0.72 -3.56 1.97
N ASN A 33 -0.13 -3.64 0.94
CA ASN A 33 -0.11 -2.72 -0.21
C ASN A 33 -0.48 -1.28 0.16
N PHE A 34 -0.93 -1.02 1.39
CA PHE A 34 -1.16 0.34 1.86
C PHE A 34 0.14 1.12 2.13
N LEU A 35 1.30 0.44 2.16
CA LEU A 35 2.60 1.08 2.36
C LEU A 35 3.11 1.66 1.03
N GLY A 36 3.08 2.99 0.92
CA GLY A 36 3.61 3.69 -0.24
C GLY A 36 5.15 3.65 -0.32
N ALA A 37 5.72 4.23 -1.38
CA ALA A 37 7.17 4.22 -1.59
C ALA A 37 7.95 4.88 -0.44
N GLY A 38 8.83 4.09 0.18
CA GLY A 38 9.67 4.56 1.27
C GLY A 38 9.00 4.60 2.65
N GLU A 39 7.70 4.30 2.72
CA GLU A 39 7.05 4.00 3.99
C GLU A 39 7.53 2.66 4.53
N THR A 40 7.62 2.54 5.86
CA THR A 40 8.14 1.33 6.49
C THR A 40 7.25 0.84 7.61
N LEU A 41 7.08 -0.48 7.67
CA LEU A 41 6.50 -1.17 8.82
C LEU A 41 7.58 -2.02 9.47
N THR A 42 7.79 -1.82 10.77
CA THR A 42 8.83 -2.51 11.53
C THR A 42 8.21 -3.40 12.59
N PHE A 43 8.68 -4.64 12.65
CA PHE A 43 8.34 -5.62 13.68
C PHE A 43 9.60 -6.01 14.45
N SER A 44 9.45 -6.19 15.76
CA SER A 44 10.56 -6.63 16.61
C SER A 44 10.14 -7.88 17.38
N TYR A 45 11.04 -8.85 17.45
CA TYR A 45 10.86 -10.09 18.17
C TYR A 45 11.99 -10.27 19.17
N GLU A 46 11.63 -10.63 20.40
CA GLU A 46 12.61 -11.07 21.39
C GLU A 46 12.89 -12.57 21.20
N VAL A 47 14.17 -12.91 21.10
CA VAL A 47 14.65 -14.28 20.91
C VAL A 47 15.62 -14.63 22.03
N THR A 48 15.35 -15.76 22.68
CA THR A 48 16.20 -16.35 23.72
C THR A 48 16.62 -17.75 23.29
N ALA A 49 17.91 -18.06 23.41
CA ALA A 49 18.42 -19.41 23.20
C ALA A 49 18.44 -20.17 24.53
N THR A 50 18.16 -21.47 24.50
CA THR A 50 18.21 -22.34 25.67
C THR A 50 19.01 -23.59 25.35
N ASP A 51 19.95 -23.98 26.23
CA ASP A 51 20.69 -25.24 26.14
C ASP A 51 20.00 -26.38 26.93
N ASP A 52 20.49 -27.61 26.78
CA ASP A 52 19.98 -28.80 27.48
C ASP A 52 20.73 -29.09 28.80
N SER A 53 21.52 -28.14 29.32
CA SER A 53 22.37 -28.34 30.51
C SER A 53 21.56 -28.63 31.78
N GLY A 54 20.26 -28.29 31.79
CA GLY A 54 19.37 -28.47 32.94
C GLY A 54 19.70 -27.56 34.14
N THR A 55 20.55 -26.55 33.93
CA THR A 55 20.96 -25.58 34.96
C THR A 55 20.06 -24.34 34.94
N GLY A 56 20.04 -23.56 36.04
CA GLY A 56 19.34 -22.27 36.09
C GLY A 56 19.91 -21.18 35.16
N THR A 57 21.02 -21.47 34.46
CA THR A 57 21.69 -20.61 33.49
C THR A 57 21.57 -21.12 32.06
N ALA A 58 20.68 -22.09 31.81
CA ALA A 58 20.48 -22.67 30.48
C ALA A 58 19.96 -21.68 29.44
N ALA A 59 19.35 -20.57 29.85
CA ALA A 59 18.81 -19.54 28.95
C ALA A 59 19.80 -18.39 28.73
N SER A 60 19.96 -17.96 27.48
CA SER A 60 20.72 -16.77 27.12
C SER A 60 20.02 -15.48 27.55
N GLN A 61 20.71 -14.35 27.44
CA GLN A 61 20.02 -13.06 27.40
C GLN A 61 19.13 -12.98 26.14
N SER A 62 17.98 -12.32 26.28
CA SER A 62 17.08 -12.06 25.16
C SER A 62 17.72 -11.08 24.19
N GLN A 63 17.54 -11.33 22.90
CA GLN A 63 18.03 -10.48 21.82
C GLN A 63 16.88 -10.06 20.92
N THR A 64 16.86 -8.79 20.53
CA THR A 64 15.84 -8.27 19.62
C THR A 64 16.24 -8.53 18.16
N VAL A 65 15.38 -9.23 17.44
CA VAL A 65 15.41 -9.35 15.98
C VAL A 65 14.41 -8.36 15.39
N THR A 66 14.90 -7.45 14.55
CA THR A 66 14.08 -6.44 13.87
C THR A 66 13.87 -6.84 12.42
N ILE A 67 12.62 -6.83 11.96
CA ILE A 67 12.23 -7.01 10.57
C ILE A 67 11.63 -5.68 10.10
N THR A 68 12.21 -5.11 9.04
CA THR A 68 11.70 -3.89 8.41
C THR A 68 11.18 -4.23 7.03
N ILE A 69 9.90 -3.93 6.79
CA ILE A 69 9.25 -4.01 5.49
C ILE A 69 9.22 -2.59 4.93
N THR A 70 9.65 -2.44 3.68
CA THR A 70 9.59 -1.16 2.94
C THR A 70 8.54 -1.27 1.86
N GLY A 71 7.63 -0.30 1.82
CA GLY A 71 6.58 -0.19 0.83
C GLY A 71 7.08 0.16 -0.57
N THR A 72 6.21 -0.06 -1.55
CA THR A 72 6.38 0.33 -2.95
C THR A 72 5.17 1.16 -3.35
N ASN A 73 5.35 2.12 -4.25
CA ASN A 73 4.21 2.87 -4.78
C ASN A 73 3.34 1.98 -5.67
N ASP A 74 2.03 2.01 -5.47
CA ASP A 74 1.04 1.46 -6.40
C ASP A 74 0.49 2.61 -7.27
N ASP A 75 0.45 2.47 -8.60
CA ASP A 75 -0.06 3.56 -9.46
C ASP A 75 -1.60 3.72 -9.32
N PRO A 76 -2.14 4.96 -9.27
CA PRO A 76 -3.56 5.18 -9.19
C PRO A 76 -4.29 4.76 -10.47
N VAL A 77 -5.48 4.19 -10.32
CA VAL A 77 -6.32 3.70 -11.43
C VAL A 77 -7.64 4.47 -11.51
N ILE A 78 -8.04 4.86 -12.73
CA ILE A 78 -9.36 5.47 -12.97
C ILE A 78 -10.46 4.41 -12.81
N THR A 79 -11.43 4.71 -11.95
CA THR A 79 -12.54 3.80 -11.67
C THR A 79 -13.68 4.05 -12.66
N SER A 80 -13.72 3.26 -13.73
CA SER A 80 -14.67 3.41 -14.85
C SER A 80 -16.15 3.44 -14.43
N GLY A 81 -16.56 2.65 -13.43
CA GLY A 81 -17.96 2.60 -12.98
C GLY A 81 -18.45 3.82 -12.17
N LEU A 82 -17.53 4.65 -11.69
CA LEU A 82 -17.82 5.90 -10.96
C LEU A 82 -17.49 7.14 -11.80
N THR A 83 -16.86 6.93 -12.96
CA THR A 83 -16.42 7.98 -13.86
C THR A 83 -17.50 8.26 -14.89
N ASN A 84 -17.89 9.53 -15.04
CA ASN A 84 -18.70 9.98 -16.17
C ASN A 84 -17.75 10.51 -17.25
N ASP A 85 -17.52 9.69 -18.28
CA ASP A 85 -16.62 9.98 -19.40
C ASP A 85 -17.35 10.51 -20.64
N ALA A 86 -18.68 10.62 -20.59
CA ALA A 86 -19.51 11.08 -21.69
C ALA A 86 -20.47 12.19 -21.24
N GLY A 87 -20.54 13.23 -22.07
CA GLY A 87 -21.34 14.42 -21.80
C GLY A 87 -22.00 14.92 -23.07
N ALA A 88 -23.21 15.46 -22.95
CA ALA A 88 -23.91 16.07 -24.08
C ALA A 88 -24.78 17.23 -23.63
N VAL A 89 -24.83 18.27 -24.46
CA VAL A 89 -25.72 19.42 -24.32
C VAL A 89 -26.47 19.63 -25.64
N THR A 90 -27.72 20.09 -25.57
CA THR A 90 -28.55 20.36 -26.77
C THR A 90 -28.71 21.87 -26.95
N GLU A 91 -28.35 22.37 -28.14
CA GLU A 91 -28.12 23.80 -28.38
C GLU A 91 -29.37 24.64 -28.76
N ASP A 92 -30.58 24.08 -28.68
CA ASP A 92 -31.81 24.72 -29.20
C ASP A 92 -32.55 25.56 -28.12
N SER A 93 -32.00 26.72 -27.77
CA SER A 93 -32.67 27.71 -26.92
C SER A 93 -32.27 29.13 -27.33
N SER A 94 -33.14 30.11 -27.08
CA SER A 94 -32.89 31.51 -27.46
C SER A 94 -31.78 32.17 -26.63
N ILE A 95 -31.46 31.66 -25.43
CA ILE A 95 -30.32 32.06 -24.57
C ILE A 95 -29.93 30.90 -23.61
N PRO A 96 -29.29 29.80 -24.05
CA PRO A 96 -28.93 28.72 -23.14
C PRO A 96 -27.58 28.97 -22.46
N THR A 97 -27.53 28.79 -21.14
CA THR A 97 -26.30 28.36 -20.47
C THR A 97 -26.29 26.84 -20.52
N LEU A 98 -25.49 26.26 -21.41
CA LEU A 98 -25.35 24.81 -21.56
C LEU A 98 -24.33 24.28 -20.56
N THR A 99 -24.74 23.39 -19.68
CA THR A 99 -23.86 22.75 -18.69
C THR A 99 -24.04 21.25 -18.75
N ASP A 100 -22.92 20.54 -18.79
CA ASP A 100 -22.87 19.12 -18.46
C ASP A 100 -21.92 18.94 -17.29
N THR A 101 -22.24 18.00 -16.41
CA THR A 101 -21.47 17.75 -15.19
C THR A 101 -21.19 16.26 -15.06
N GLY A 102 -19.97 15.93 -14.67
CA GLY A 102 -19.56 14.56 -14.42
C GLY A 102 -18.54 14.48 -13.29
N THR A 103 -18.29 13.26 -12.84
CA THR A 103 -17.27 12.95 -11.84
C THR A 103 -16.19 12.12 -12.51
N ILE A 104 -14.92 12.38 -12.21
CA ILE A 104 -13.81 11.46 -12.51
C ILE A 104 -13.36 10.90 -11.17
N ALA A 105 -13.42 9.59 -11.00
CA ALA A 105 -13.07 8.93 -9.75
C ALA A 105 -11.76 8.14 -9.90
N PHE A 106 -10.89 8.28 -8.91
CA PHE A 106 -9.63 7.55 -8.81
C PHE A 106 -9.69 6.54 -7.67
N HIS A 107 -8.95 5.46 -7.80
CA HIS A 107 -8.66 4.55 -6.72
C HIS A 107 -7.16 4.32 -6.65
N ASP A 108 -6.63 4.53 -5.47
CA ASP A 108 -5.25 4.23 -5.13
C ASP A 108 -5.24 3.29 -3.91
N VAL A 109 -4.32 2.34 -3.91
CA VAL A 109 -4.16 1.37 -2.84
C VAL A 109 -3.30 1.94 -1.72
N ASP A 110 -2.34 2.82 -2.05
CA ASP A 110 -1.61 3.62 -1.09
C ASP A 110 -2.11 5.08 -1.09
N PHE A 111 -1.80 5.84 -0.05
CA PHE A 111 -2.36 7.19 0.15
C PHE A 111 -1.44 8.31 -0.33
N THR A 112 -0.31 8.00 -0.96
CA THR A 112 0.78 8.97 -1.13
C THR A 112 0.76 9.69 -2.47
N ASP A 113 -0.06 9.23 -3.42
CA ASP A 113 -0.12 9.79 -4.76
C ASP A 113 -0.96 11.05 -4.91
N VAL A 114 -0.53 11.90 -5.85
CA VAL A 114 -1.18 13.17 -6.19
C VAL A 114 -1.88 13.05 -7.53
N HIS A 115 -3.20 13.21 -7.51
CA HIS A 115 -4.03 13.21 -8.71
C HIS A 115 -4.07 14.59 -9.36
N THR A 116 -3.79 14.67 -10.66
CA THR A 116 -3.95 15.90 -11.44
C THR A 116 -4.99 15.69 -12.53
N THR A 117 -5.84 16.69 -12.72
CA THR A 117 -6.84 16.71 -13.80
C THR A 117 -6.64 17.95 -14.65
N SER A 118 -6.86 17.81 -15.96
CA SER A 118 -6.78 18.93 -16.91
C SER A 118 -7.85 18.80 -17.97
N VAL A 119 -8.39 19.94 -18.39
CA VAL A 119 -9.24 20.02 -19.58
C VAL A 119 -8.36 20.35 -20.77
N LEU A 120 -8.55 19.61 -21.86
CA LEU A 120 -8.05 20.01 -23.17
C LEU A 120 -9.22 20.36 -24.07
N ASP A 121 -9.29 21.60 -24.52
CA ASP A 121 -10.29 22.01 -25.50
C ASP A 121 -10.03 21.30 -26.84
N ASN A 122 -11.08 20.74 -27.43
CA ASN A 122 -10.98 20.20 -28.78
C ASN A 122 -10.78 21.37 -29.77
N PRO A 123 -9.68 21.43 -30.54
CA PRO A 123 -9.44 22.53 -31.49
C PRO A 123 -10.48 22.56 -32.63
N ALA A 124 -11.24 21.49 -32.84
CA ALA A 124 -12.38 21.45 -33.77
C ALA A 124 -13.71 21.95 -33.16
N ASN A 125 -13.73 22.33 -31.87
CA ASN A 125 -14.91 22.91 -31.23
C ASN A 125 -15.12 24.36 -31.70
N THR A 126 -15.96 24.54 -32.72
CA THR A 126 -16.29 25.84 -33.30
C THR A 126 -17.41 26.59 -32.55
N LEU A 127 -18.00 26.00 -31.51
CA LEU A 127 -19.20 26.50 -30.83
C LEU A 127 -18.92 27.27 -29.52
N GLY A 128 -17.66 27.40 -29.11
CA GLY A 128 -17.25 28.36 -28.08
C GLY A 128 -17.64 28.02 -26.63
N GLY A 129 -17.98 26.76 -26.34
CA GLY A 129 -18.17 26.29 -24.97
C GLY A 129 -16.84 26.16 -24.20
N THR A 130 -16.84 26.49 -22.91
CA THR A 130 -15.71 26.24 -22.01
C THR A 130 -15.99 24.98 -21.21
N LEU A 131 -15.08 23.99 -21.24
CA LEU A 131 -15.15 22.86 -20.33
C LEU A 131 -14.36 23.22 -19.06
N THR A 132 -15.00 23.13 -17.90
CA THR A 132 -14.37 23.38 -16.61
C THR A 132 -14.48 22.13 -15.76
N LEU A 133 -13.37 21.72 -15.12
CA LEU A 133 -13.41 20.64 -14.14
C LEU A 133 -14.08 21.13 -12.85
N GLY A 134 -14.89 20.27 -12.24
CA GLY A 134 -15.30 20.43 -10.84
C GLY A 134 -14.12 20.24 -9.89
N ALA A 135 -14.34 20.44 -8.58
CA ALA A 135 -13.33 20.14 -7.58
C ALA A 135 -12.92 18.67 -7.65
N VAL A 136 -11.62 18.39 -7.72
CA VAL A 136 -11.06 17.06 -7.49
C VAL A 136 -10.96 16.88 -5.99
N THR A 137 -11.69 15.92 -5.44
CA THR A 137 -11.63 15.55 -4.02
C THR A 137 -11.20 14.11 -3.87
#